data_AF-A0A3L6ZUA5-F1
#
_entry.id   AF-A0A3L6ZUA5-F1
#
_cell.length_a   1.000
_cell.length_b   1.000
_cell.length_c   1.000
_cell.angle_alpha   90.00
_cell.angle_beta   90.00
_cell.angle_gamma   90.00
#
_symmetry.space_group_name_H-M   'P 1'
#
loop_
_entity.id
_entity.type
_entity.pdbx_description
1 polymer ?
#
loop_
_entity_poly.entity_id
_entity_poly.type
_entity_poly.pdbx_seq_one_letter_code
_entity_poly.pdbx_strand_id
1 'polypeptide(L)'
;MGHSHSHDDTVPTVEAAATRRRANRLLAAILIPLTLLTILGMALLWPSGAADDIEVGNPYSAAAGVNFQVGTVESLSTSTCLYPSAGAPADQQCTVAHLSPDAGGETVAVEVPPEIKREVDVVAGDRIRFLDLGERSESAAAQYSFVDFVRTVPMALLAAIYAAVVILVARWRGLRALLGLLGAYVVVAQFILPGLVEGKPPLLLGLVGSSVIMIAVLYFAHGFSARTSTALLGTIFGLVTTSLVAAWATGAANLTGLNDEADYTLSYASESISLSAILLCGLIISGLGVLNDVTITQSSAVWEMHELAPESSARRLFAGAMRVGRDHIASTVYTIVFAYAGAALPLLILLSLQDRPFLETISSGELAEEIVRTLVGSIGLVLAIPVTTGIAVLVVKAVGSGSSSPVETDAVDAGPRAPSVSWASALRPKVTVSAPVDGSASDGGSAPDSAPVAAPLTRRARRQRDAAAES
;
A
#
# COMPACT_ATOMS: atom_id res chain seq x y z
N MET A 1 -27.81 -43.84 31.90
CA MET A 1 -28.10 -43.72 30.45
C MET A 1 -27.11 -42.74 29.86
N GLY A 2 -26.06 -43.23 29.21
CA GLY A 2 -25.06 -42.41 28.52
C GLY A 2 -25.07 -42.78 27.05
N HIS A 3 -25.28 -41.80 26.18
CA HIS A 3 -25.18 -41.96 24.73
C HIS A 3 -23.78 -41.51 24.29
N SER A 4 -22.98 -42.44 23.79
CA SER A 4 -21.73 -42.16 23.08
C SER A 4 -22.05 -41.89 21.61
N HIS A 5 -21.67 -40.72 21.11
CA HIS A 5 -21.67 -40.44 19.66
C HIS A 5 -20.39 -41.01 19.05
N SER A 6 -20.52 -42.00 18.16
CA SER A 6 -19.42 -42.44 17.30
C SER A 6 -19.27 -41.45 16.16
N HIS A 7 -18.09 -40.84 16.03
CA HIS A 7 -17.71 -40.14 14.81
C HIS A 7 -17.43 -41.19 13.74
N ASP A 8 -18.26 -41.18 12.69
CA ASP A 8 -18.03 -41.96 11.48
C ASP A 8 -16.97 -41.22 10.65
N ASP A 9 -15.71 -41.58 10.83
CA ASP A 9 -14.61 -41.18 9.95
C ASP A 9 -14.82 -41.86 8.60
N THR A 10 -15.59 -41.21 7.71
CA THR A 10 -15.75 -41.67 6.33
C THR A 10 -14.41 -41.61 5.63
N VAL A 11 -13.73 -42.75 5.55
CA VAL A 11 -12.52 -42.95 4.75
C VAL A 11 -12.82 -42.49 3.31
N PRO A 12 -12.05 -41.56 2.73
CA PRO A 12 -12.31 -41.10 1.38
C PRO A 12 -12.26 -42.29 0.40
N THR A 13 -13.28 -42.42 -0.44
CA THR A 13 -13.33 -43.46 -1.45
C THR A 13 -12.09 -43.38 -2.36
N VAL A 14 -11.63 -44.52 -2.86
CA VAL A 14 -10.42 -44.61 -3.71
C VAL A 14 -10.53 -43.68 -4.94
N GLU A 15 -11.74 -43.47 -5.46
CA GLU A 15 -12.03 -42.50 -6.53
C GLU A 15 -11.82 -41.04 -6.12
N ALA A 16 -12.28 -40.64 -4.92
CA ALA A 16 -12.06 -39.28 -4.41
C ALA A 16 -10.55 -39.00 -4.21
N ALA A 17 -9.81 -39.97 -3.67
CA ALA A 17 -8.36 -39.87 -3.51
C ALA A 17 -7.62 -39.79 -4.87
N ALA A 18 -8.07 -40.52 -5.89
CA ALA A 18 -7.49 -40.50 -7.22
C ALA A 18 -7.74 -39.16 -7.95
N THR A 19 -8.94 -38.59 -7.81
CA THR A 19 -9.32 -37.32 -8.45
C THR A 19 -8.58 -36.14 -7.82
N ARG A 20 -8.43 -36.13 -6.48
CA ARG A 20 -7.56 -35.20 -5.74
C ARG A 20 -6.10 -35.24 -6.20
N ARG A 21 -5.54 -36.43 -6.40
CA ARG A 21 -4.18 -36.58 -6.93
C ARG A 21 -4.06 -36.03 -8.35
N ARG A 22 -5.08 -36.21 -9.21
CA ARG A 22 -5.09 -35.66 -10.57
C ARG A 22 -5.13 -34.13 -10.58
N ALA A 23 -5.99 -33.51 -9.78
CA ALA A 23 -6.08 -32.06 -9.71
C ALA A 23 -4.80 -31.40 -9.18
N ASN A 24 -4.19 -31.96 -8.12
CA ASN A 24 -2.89 -31.49 -7.63
C ASN A 24 -1.77 -31.69 -8.67
N ARG A 25 -1.80 -32.79 -9.42
CA ARG A 25 -0.86 -33.03 -10.53
C ARG A 25 -1.04 -32.04 -11.67
N LEU A 26 -2.28 -31.67 -12.02
CA LEU A 26 -2.56 -30.66 -13.04
C LEU A 26 -2.08 -29.28 -12.62
N LEU A 27 -2.36 -28.87 -11.37
CA LEU A 27 -1.83 -27.63 -10.82
C LEU A 27 -0.30 -27.61 -10.85
N ALA A 28 0.35 -28.70 -10.41
CA ALA A 28 1.80 -28.83 -10.47
C ALA A 28 2.33 -28.81 -11.91
N ALA A 29 1.65 -29.46 -12.85
CA ALA A 29 2.04 -29.52 -14.26
C ALA A 29 1.99 -28.14 -14.96
N ILE A 30 1.22 -27.18 -14.43
CA ILE A 30 1.19 -25.80 -14.92
C ILE A 30 2.16 -24.92 -14.13
N LEU A 31 2.14 -25.02 -12.79
CA LEU A 31 2.91 -24.11 -11.93
C LEU A 31 4.40 -24.40 -11.90
N ILE A 32 4.82 -25.67 -12.01
CA ILE A 32 6.24 -26.01 -12.08
C ILE A 32 6.91 -25.39 -13.33
N PRO A 33 6.43 -25.63 -14.57
CA PRO A 33 7.07 -25.01 -15.73
C PRO A 33 6.98 -23.49 -15.70
N LEU A 34 5.89 -22.92 -15.18
CA LEU A 34 5.76 -21.48 -15.01
C LEU A 34 6.79 -20.92 -14.02
N THR A 35 6.98 -21.58 -12.88
CA THR A 35 7.99 -21.19 -11.88
C THR A 35 9.40 -21.33 -12.46
N LEU A 36 9.68 -22.42 -13.18
CA LEU A 36 10.97 -22.62 -13.86
C LEU A 36 11.21 -21.54 -14.92
N LEU A 37 10.18 -21.16 -15.68
CA LEU A 37 10.26 -20.07 -16.65
C LEU A 37 10.50 -18.72 -15.98
N THR A 38 9.85 -18.45 -14.86
CA THR A 38 10.09 -17.24 -14.07
C THR A 38 11.51 -17.19 -13.50
N ILE A 39 12.01 -18.30 -12.95
CA ILE A 39 13.39 -18.40 -12.45
C ILE A 39 14.40 -18.23 -13.59
N LEU A 40 14.16 -18.88 -14.73
CA LEU A 40 15.00 -18.72 -15.92
C LEU A 40 14.98 -17.27 -16.41
N GLY A 41 13.81 -16.64 -16.47
CA GLY A 41 13.67 -15.23 -16.81
C GLY A 41 14.45 -14.33 -15.86
N MET A 42 14.38 -14.59 -14.55
CA MET A 42 15.13 -13.84 -13.54
C MET A 42 16.64 -14.03 -13.71
N ALA A 43 17.09 -15.25 -13.99
CA ALA A 43 18.50 -15.54 -14.23
C ALA A 43 19.03 -14.88 -15.52
N LEU A 44 18.25 -14.89 -16.59
CA LEU A 44 18.62 -14.26 -17.87
C LEU A 44 18.60 -12.73 -17.80
N LEU A 45 17.71 -12.16 -16.99
CA LEU A 45 17.60 -10.72 -16.78
C LEU A 45 18.41 -10.21 -15.59
N TRP A 46 19.15 -11.09 -14.90
CA TRP A 46 19.88 -10.72 -13.70
C TRP A 46 20.85 -9.57 -14.01
N PRO A 47 20.87 -8.51 -13.17
CA PRO A 47 21.75 -7.38 -13.39
C PRO A 47 23.22 -7.81 -13.26
N SER A 48 24.03 -7.40 -14.22
CA SER A 48 25.46 -7.73 -14.29
C SER A 48 26.33 -6.97 -13.29
N GLY A 49 25.79 -5.94 -12.64
CA GLY A 49 26.55 -5.03 -11.77
C GLY A 49 27.21 -3.88 -12.55
N ALA A 50 26.88 -3.69 -13.83
CA ALA A 50 27.43 -2.59 -14.64
C ALA A 50 26.87 -1.21 -14.22
N ALA A 51 25.90 -1.19 -13.30
CA ALA A 51 25.33 0.01 -12.72
C ALA A 51 26.28 0.74 -11.74
N ASP A 52 27.37 0.09 -11.29
CA ASP A 52 28.36 0.71 -10.40
C ASP A 52 29.05 1.93 -11.05
N ASP A 53 28.97 2.08 -12.38
CA ASP A 53 29.51 3.22 -13.13
C ASP A 53 28.53 4.41 -13.28
N ILE A 54 27.25 4.24 -12.94
CA ILE A 54 26.23 5.32 -12.99
C ILE A 54 26.10 5.93 -11.60
N GLU A 55 27.06 6.78 -11.24
CA GLU A 55 26.90 7.67 -10.09
C GLU A 55 25.99 8.83 -10.49
N VAL A 56 24.72 8.78 -10.08
CA VAL A 56 23.95 10.02 -9.94
C VAL A 56 24.62 10.78 -8.81
N GLY A 57 25.60 11.61 -9.17
CA GLY A 57 26.32 12.45 -8.21
C GLY A 57 25.28 13.17 -7.39
N ASN A 58 25.30 12.97 -6.07
CA ASN A 58 24.45 13.78 -5.22
C ASN A 58 24.86 15.24 -5.53
N PRO A 59 23.93 16.13 -5.93
CA PRO A 59 24.28 17.49 -6.34
C PRO A 59 25.06 18.23 -5.24
N TYR A 60 24.96 17.75 -4.00
CA TYR A 60 25.72 18.20 -2.85
C TYR A 60 27.02 17.43 -2.59
N SER A 61 27.22 16.20 -3.08
CA SER A 61 28.48 15.42 -2.92
C SER A 61 29.48 15.57 -4.08
N ALA A 62 29.09 16.19 -5.19
CA ALA A 62 29.95 16.36 -6.37
C ALA A 62 31.17 17.27 -6.13
N ALA A 63 31.23 17.98 -4.99
CA ALA A 63 32.37 18.81 -4.60
C ALA A 63 33.17 18.17 -3.45
N ALA A 64 34.46 17.89 -3.69
CA ALA A 64 35.36 17.34 -2.68
C ALA A 64 35.37 18.18 -1.39
N GLY A 65 35.02 17.59 -0.25
CA GLY A 65 34.95 18.26 1.05
C GLY A 65 33.54 18.62 1.53
N VAL A 66 32.51 18.45 0.69
CA VAL A 66 31.12 18.61 1.10
C VAL A 66 30.59 17.29 1.67
N ASN A 67 30.01 17.32 2.87
CA ASN A 67 29.44 16.12 3.50
C ASN A 67 28.10 16.41 4.17
N PHE A 68 27.30 15.35 4.33
CA PHE A 68 26.09 15.42 5.14
C PHE A 68 26.44 15.08 6.57
N GLN A 69 26.02 15.92 7.49
CA GLN A 69 26.10 15.69 8.93
C GLN A 69 24.71 15.74 9.54
N VAL A 70 24.63 15.23 10.77
CA VAL A 70 23.44 15.30 11.60
C VAL A 70 23.85 15.96 12.91
N GLY A 71 22.98 16.83 13.41
CA GLY A 71 23.17 17.45 14.71
C GLY A 71 21.85 17.64 15.44
N THR A 72 21.96 17.87 16.76
CA THR A 72 20.81 18.09 17.64
C THR A 72 20.70 19.57 17.97
N VAL A 73 19.51 20.15 17.83
CA VAL A 73 19.23 21.55 18.17
C VAL A 73 19.39 21.75 19.67
N GLU A 74 20.33 22.61 20.06
CA GLU A 74 20.54 23.02 21.44
C GLU A 74 19.78 24.30 21.76
N SER A 75 19.84 25.26 20.84
CA SER A 75 19.18 26.55 20.99
C SER A 75 18.81 27.15 19.63
N LEU A 76 17.94 28.15 19.68
CA LEU A 76 17.46 28.88 18.51
C LEU A 76 17.73 30.36 18.72
N SER A 77 18.23 31.01 17.68
CA SER A 77 18.34 32.47 17.62
C SER A 77 17.67 32.99 16.36
N THR A 78 17.42 34.29 16.32
CA THR A 78 16.91 34.95 15.12
C THR A 78 18.00 35.89 14.60
N SER A 79 18.30 35.82 13.30
CA SER A 79 19.21 36.74 12.63
C SER A 79 18.65 37.15 11.27
N THR A 80 19.23 38.18 10.67
CA THR A 80 18.95 38.51 9.27
C THR A 80 19.30 37.32 8.38
N CYS A 81 18.39 36.92 7.48
CA CYS A 81 18.59 35.80 6.58
C CYS A 81 19.79 36.04 5.66
N LEU A 82 20.64 35.04 5.46
CA LEU A 82 21.69 35.12 4.44
C LEU A 82 21.11 35.04 3.02
N TYR A 83 20.00 34.31 2.86
CA TYR A 83 19.33 34.11 1.58
C TYR A 83 17.83 34.42 1.73
N PRO A 84 17.42 35.70 1.68
CA PRO A 84 16.02 36.06 1.80
C PRO A 84 15.20 35.45 0.65
N SER A 85 13.97 35.03 0.94
CA SER A 85 13.06 34.48 -0.07
C SER A 85 12.84 35.50 -1.20
N ALA A 86 12.65 35.04 -2.43
CA ALA A 86 12.40 35.94 -3.56
C ALA A 86 11.18 36.87 -3.27
N GLY A 87 11.40 38.18 -3.31
CA GLY A 87 10.39 39.19 -3.01
C GLY A 87 10.23 39.54 -1.52
N ALA A 88 11.06 38.98 -0.63
CA ALA A 88 11.07 39.33 0.79
C ALA A 88 11.90 40.62 1.07
N PRO A 89 11.62 41.31 2.20
CA PRO A 89 12.43 42.45 2.64
C PRO A 89 13.89 42.07 2.90
N ALA A 90 14.83 43.00 2.67
CA ALA A 90 16.25 42.78 2.90
C ALA A 90 16.62 42.54 4.38
N ASP A 91 15.73 42.89 5.31
CA ASP A 91 15.84 42.70 6.75
C ASP A 91 15.03 41.51 7.27
N GLN A 92 14.65 40.58 6.39
CA GLN A 92 13.94 39.35 6.76
C GLN A 92 14.70 38.62 7.87
N GLN A 93 13.96 38.29 8.93
CA GLN A 93 14.49 37.59 10.10
C GLN A 93 14.28 36.07 9.94
N CYS A 94 15.37 35.33 9.88
CA CYS A 94 15.38 33.87 9.81
C CYS A 94 15.72 33.25 11.16
N THR A 95 15.21 32.04 11.39
CA THR A 95 15.61 31.25 12.55
C THR A 95 16.92 30.55 12.24
N VAL A 96 17.87 30.68 13.15
CA VAL A 96 19.13 29.96 13.14
C VAL A 96 19.11 28.93 14.26
N ALA A 97 19.25 27.66 13.90
CA ALA A 97 19.38 26.55 14.81
C ALA A 97 20.86 26.33 15.14
N HIS A 98 21.19 26.41 16.42
CA HIS A 98 22.52 26.05 16.93
C HIS A 98 22.51 24.56 17.25
N LEU A 99 23.23 23.79 16.44
CA LEU A 99 23.25 22.32 16.46
C LEU A 99 24.55 21.82 17.09
N SER A 100 24.45 20.85 18.00
CA SER A 100 25.59 20.01 18.37
C SER A 100 25.72 18.87 17.34
N PRO A 101 26.81 18.78 16.55
CA PRO A 101 26.99 17.71 15.58
C PRO A 101 27.17 16.34 16.26
N ASP A 102 26.54 15.29 15.71
CA ASP A 102 26.69 13.91 16.22
C ASP A 102 28.10 13.36 16.02
N ALA A 103 28.83 13.88 15.03
CA ALA A 103 30.23 13.55 14.79
C ALA A 103 31.18 14.13 15.86
N GLY A 104 30.65 14.95 16.78
CA GLY A 104 31.43 15.76 17.72
C GLY A 104 32.00 17.02 17.05
N GLY A 105 32.37 18.00 17.87
CA GLY A 105 32.87 19.29 17.39
C GLY A 105 32.24 20.45 18.14
N GLU A 106 32.46 21.67 17.63
CA GLU A 106 31.80 22.87 18.12
C GLU A 106 30.35 22.95 17.64
N THR A 107 29.52 23.70 18.36
CA THR A 107 28.14 23.98 17.96
C THR A 107 28.14 24.74 16.64
N VAL A 108 27.36 24.25 15.66
CA VAL A 108 27.25 24.84 14.32
C VAL A 108 25.93 25.59 14.17
N ALA A 109 25.97 26.74 13.51
CA ALA A 109 24.79 27.55 13.24
C ALA A 109 24.23 27.19 11.85
N VAL A 110 22.98 26.73 11.80
CA VAL A 110 22.28 26.36 10.56
C VAL A 110 21.02 27.21 10.41
N GLU A 111 20.95 27.97 9.32
CA GLU A 111 19.75 28.73 8.98
C GLU A 111 18.62 27.77 8.56
N VAL A 112 17.44 27.91 9.17
CA VAL A 112 16.25 27.15 8.81
C VAL A 112 15.47 27.95 7.76
N PRO A 113 15.23 27.38 6.56
CA PRO A 113 14.49 28.07 5.50
C PRO A 113 13.11 28.56 6.01
N PRO A 114 12.71 29.79 5.66
CA PRO A 114 11.45 30.37 6.12
C PRO A 114 10.21 29.62 5.62
N GLU A 115 10.31 28.88 4.51
CA GLU A 115 9.28 27.95 4.03
C GLU A 115 9.03 26.82 5.04
N ILE A 116 10.10 26.24 5.59
CA ILE A 116 10.02 25.13 6.55
C ILE A 116 9.48 25.62 7.89
N LYS A 117 9.97 26.78 8.35
CA LYS A 117 9.52 27.40 9.60
C LYS A 117 8.01 27.73 9.60
N ARG A 118 7.42 28.00 8.43
CA ARG A 118 5.97 28.27 8.32
C ARG A 118 5.13 27.02 8.58
N GLU A 119 5.66 25.84 8.26
CA GLU A 119 4.94 24.57 8.38
C GLU A 119 5.27 23.82 9.67
N VAL A 120 6.50 23.97 10.19
CA VAL A 120 6.99 23.24 11.36
C VAL A 120 7.79 24.16 12.30
N ASP A 121 7.41 24.16 13.57
CA ASP A 121 8.18 24.79 14.65
C ASP A 121 9.40 23.94 14.98
N VAL A 122 10.60 24.49 14.73
CA VAL A 122 11.86 23.89 15.19
C VAL A 122 12.01 24.12 16.69
N VAL A 123 12.36 23.09 17.45
CA VAL A 123 12.56 23.17 18.90
C VAL A 123 13.89 22.53 19.34
N ALA A 124 14.35 22.87 20.53
CA ALA A 124 15.50 22.21 21.14
C ALA A 124 15.23 20.71 21.31
N GLY A 125 16.22 19.89 20.95
CA GLY A 125 16.12 18.43 20.89
C GLY A 125 15.78 17.87 19.51
N ASP A 126 15.35 18.70 18.55
CA ASP A 126 15.16 18.24 17.17
C ASP A 126 16.49 17.83 16.54
N ARG A 127 16.44 16.80 15.69
CA ARG A 127 17.61 16.35 14.93
C ARG A 127 17.49 16.81 13.49
N ILE A 128 18.48 17.56 13.05
CA ILE A 128 18.55 18.16 11.72
C ILE A 128 19.70 17.53 10.96
N ARG A 129 19.43 17.10 9.73
CA ARG A 129 20.43 16.77 8.73
C ARG A 129 20.80 18.08 8.02
N PHE A 130 22.09 18.38 7.98
CA PHE A 130 22.62 19.57 7.34
C PHE A 130 23.82 19.20 6.47
N LEU A 131 24.15 20.10 5.56
CA LEU A 131 25.29 19.99 4.68
C LEU A 131 26.42 20.88 5.21
N ASP A 132 27.63 20.32 5.32
CA ASP A 132 28.84 21.08 5.60
C ASP A 132 29.57 21.35 4.28
N LEU A 133 29.66 22.63 3.91
CA LEU A 133 30.30 23.07 2.67
C LEU A 133 31.82 23.26 2.82
N GLY A 134 32.36 23.12 4.04
CA GLY A 134 33.78 23.29 4.35
C GLY A 134 34.32 24.67 3.98
N GLU A 135 35.62 24.73 3.62
CA GLU A 135 36.33 25.98 3.28
C GLU A 135 35.86 26.65 1.97
N ARG A 136 34.84 26.12 1.29
CA ARG A 136 34.26 26.77 0.10
C ARG A 136 33.36 27.95 0.43
N SER A 137 32.94 28.07 1.69
CA SER A 137 32.11 29.19 2.09
C SER A 137 32.97 30.40 2.44
N GLU A 138 32.67 31.56 1.82
CA GLU A 138 33.37 32.83 2.10
C GLU A 138 33.04 33.38 3.51
N SER A 139 32.03 32.83 4.19
CA SER A 139 31.66 33.22 5.56
C SER A 139 31.31 32.00 6.41
N ALA A 140 31.70 32.02 7.68
CA ALA A 140 31.37 30.95 8.64
C ALA A 140 29.85 30.71 8.79
N ALA A 141 29.02 31.73 8.50
CA ALA A 141 27.57 31.65 8.56
C ALA A 141 26.93 30.96 7.33
N ALA A 142 27.62 30.91 6.19
CA ALA A 142 27.17 30.21 4.99
C ALA A 142 27.83 28.83 4.83
N GLN A 143 28.56 28.35 5.84
CA GLN A 143 29.26 27.07 5.77
C GLN A 143 28.30 25.88 5.92
N TYR A 144 27.19 26.06 6.64
CA TYR A 144 26.23 25.00 6.91
C TYR A 144 24.86 25.31 6.32
N SER A 145 24.28 24.34 5.62
CA SER A 145 22.96 24.48 5.00
C SER A 145 21.99 23.43 5.52
N PHE A 146 20.78 23.84 5.86
CA PHE A 146 19.71 22.92 6.25
C PHE A 146 19.37 21.99 5.08
N VAL A 147 19.23 20.69 5.36
CA VAL A 147 18.78 19.71 4.37
C VAL A 147 17.40 19.19 4.73
N ASP A 148 17.26 18.55 5.90
CA ASP A 148 15.98 17.96 6.31
C ASP A 148 15.98 17.59 7.82
N PHE A 149 14.82 17.22 8.36
CA PHE A 149 14.70 16.64 9.70
C PHE A 149 14.98 15.13 9.71
N VAL A 150 15.56 14.64 10.80
CA VAL A 150 15.78 13.20 11.01
C VAL A 150 14.53 12.55 11.63
N ARG A 151 13.84 11.72 10.84
CA ARG A 151 12.55 11.09 11.22
C ARG A 151 12.65 9.60 11.59
N THR A 152 13.87 9.08 11.76
CA THR A 152 14.12 7.64 11.96
C THR A 152 13.35 7.05 13.14
N VAL A 153 13.34 7.73 14.29
CA VAL A 153 12.66 7.25 15.51
C VAL A 153 11.13 7.18 15.35
N PRO A 154 10.41 8.27 14.99
CA PRO A 154 8.95 8.20 14.84
C PRO A 154 8.51 7.22 13.74
N MET A 155 9.25 7.13 12.64
CA MET A 155 8.97 6.15 11.57
C MET A 155 9.19 4.71 12.05
N ALA A 156 10.28 4.44 12.76
CA ALA A 156 10.56 3.11 13.33
C ALA A 156 9.52 2.71 14.37
N LEU A 157 9.08 3.65 15.22
CA LEU A 157 8.01 3.41 16.19
C LEU A 157 6.69 3.06 15.50
N LEU A 158 6.31 3.81 14.46
CA LEU A 158 5.10 3.53 13.70
C LEU A 158 5.17 2.16 13.01
N ALA A 159 6.31 1.83 12.41
CA ALA A 159 6.55 0.52 11.81
C ALA A 159 6.47 -0.61 12.85
N ALA A 160 7.03 -0.41 14.05
CA ALA A 160 6.94 -1.38 15.14
C ALA A 160 5.50 -1.58 15.65
N ILE A 161 4.74 -0.49 15.79
CA ILE A 161 3.32 -0.56 16.17
C ILE A 161 2.52 -1.30 15.09
N TYR A 162 2.73 -0.97 13.82
CA TYR A 162 2.08 -1.67 12.70
C TYR A 162 2.40 -3.17 12.72
N ALA A 163 3.68 -3.53 12.86
CA ALA A 163 4.11 -4.92 12.95
C ALA A 163 3.46 -5.64 14.15
N ALA A 164 3.42 -5.00 15.32
CA ALA A 164 2.80 -5.55 16.51
C ALA A 164 1.29 -5.80 16.31
N VAL A 165 0.56 -4.86 15.72
CA VAL A 165 -0.88 -5.01 15.41
C VAL A 165 -1.10 -6.16 14.43
N VAL A 166 -0.33 -6.24 13.35
CA VAL A 166 -0.42 -7.33 12.37
C VAL A 166 -0.14 -8.68 13.01
N ILE A 167 0.91 -8.79 13.83
CA ILE A 167 1.25 -10.04 14.52
C ILE A 167 0.20 -10.39 15.58
N LEU A 168 -0.37 -9.42 16.28
CA LEU A 168 -1.40 -9.68 17.28
C LEU A 168 -2.69 -10.23 16.64
N VAL A 169 -3.12 -9.64 15.52
CA VAL A 169 -4.36 -10.01 14.82
C VAL A 169 -4.18 -11.27 13.97
N ALA A 170 -3.11 -11.34 13.16
CA ALA A 170 -2.87 -12.44 12.22
C ALA A 170 -1.88 -13.51 12.74
N ARG A 171 -1.34 -13.36 13.96
CA ARG A 171 -0.46 -14.32 14.65
C ARG A 171 0.76 -14.66 13.79
N TRP A 172 1.13 -15.94 13.73
CA TRP A 172 2.25 -16.43 12.93
C TRP A 172 2.12 -16.15 11.42
N ARG A 173 0.88 -16.07 10.90
CA ARG A 173 0.65 -15.68 9.50
C ARG A 173 1.01 -14.21 9.28
N GLY A 174 0.70 -13.35 10.25
CA GLY A 174 1.10 -11.94 10.24
C GLY A 174 2.61 -11.77 10.16
N LEU A 175 3.38 -12.48 11.00
CA LEU A 175 4.84 -12.42 10.94
C LEU A 175 5.39 -12.86 9.57
N ARG A 176 4.87 -13.98 9.02
CA ARG A 176 5.28 -14.45 7.69
C ARG A 176 4.94 -13.44 6.59
N ALA A 177 3.81 -12.77 6.67
CA ALA A 177 3.45 -11.72 5.71
C ALA A 177 4.44 -10.54 5.77
N LEU A 178 4.84 -10.09 6.97
CA LEU A 178 5.82 -9.01 7.15
C LEU A 178 7.21 -9.41 6.63
N LEU A 179 7.68 -10.62 6.92
CA LEU A 179 8.95 -11.13 6.39
C LEU A 179 8.89 -11.32 4.87
N GLY A 180 7.75 -11.74 4.33
CA GLY A 180 7.51 -11.81 2.89
C GLY A 180 7.59 -10.44 2.22
N LEU A 181 7.05 -9.39 2.87
CA LEU A 181 7.16 -8.02 2.40
C LEU A 181 8.62 -7.55 2.33
N LEU A 182 9.43 -7.88 3.35
CA LEU A 182 10.88 -7.59 3.30
C LEU A 182 11.56 -8.33 2.14
N GLY A 183 11.22 -9.59 1.91
CA GLY A 183 11.72 -10.35 0.76
C GLY A 183 11.33 -9.72 -0.58
N ALA A 184 10.11 -9.18 -0.69
CA ALA A 184 9.67 -8.45 -1.88
C ALA A 184 10.53 -7.19 -2.12
N TYR A 185 10.80 -6.42 -1.06
CA TYR A 185 11.71 -5.26 -1.14
C TYR A 185 13.12 -5.65 -1.58
N VAL A 186 13.64 -6.81 -1.14
CA VAL A 186 14.94 -7.31 -1.60
C VAL A 186 14.93 -7.58 -3.10
N VAL A 187 13.87 -8.21 -3.65
CA VAL A 187 13.75 -8.43 -5.10
C VAL A 187 13.69 -7.10 -5.86
N VAL A 188 12.93 -6.12 -5.35
CA VAL A 188 12.90 -4.78 -5.97
C VAL A 188 14.30 -4.15 -5.95
N ALA A 189 14.97 -4.14 -4.80
CA ALA A 189 16.26 -3.48 -4.61
C ALA A 189 17.43 -4.15 -5.34
N GLN A 190 17.43 -5.47 -5.44
CA GLN A 190 18.58 -6.23 -5.96
C GLN A 190 18.39 -6.74 -7.39
N PHE A 191 17.15 -6.81 -7.90
CA PHE A 191 16.86 -7.30 -9.25
C PHE A 191 16.19 -6.25 -10.13
N ILE A 192 15.10 -5.63 -9.66
CA ILE A 192 14.34 -4.68 -10.49
C ILE A 192 15.08 -3.35 -10.67
N LEU A 193 15.48 -2.69 -9.57
CA LEU A 193 16.13 -1.38 -9.66
C LEU A 193 17.45 -1.44 -10.45
N PRO A 194 18.38 -2.37 -10.18
CA PRO A 194 19.61 -2.43 -10.96
C PRO A 194 19.35 -2.83 -12.42
N GLY A 195 18.36 -3.70 -12.67
CA GLY A 195 17.96 -4.05 -14.04
C GLY A 195 17.40 -2.87 -14.84
N LEU A 196 16.67 -1.96 -14.20
CA LEU A 196 16.20 -0.72 -14.84
C LEU A 196 17.35 0.22 -15.15
N VAL A 197 18.32 0.35 -14.23
CA VAL A 197 19.52 1.17 -14.42
C VAL A 197 20.38 0.64 -15.59
N GLU A 198 20.50 -0.69 -15.72
CA GLU A 198 21.18 -1.34 -16.86
C GLU A 198 20.37 -1.30 -18.17
N GLY A 199 19.17 -0.72 -18.20
CA GLY A 199 18.35 -0.61 -19.41
C GLY A 199 17.78 -1.95 -19.90
N LYS A 200 17.59 -2.94 -19.01
CA LYS A 200 16.96 -4.22 -19.37
C LYS A 200 15.51 -4.00 -19.84
N PRO A 201 14.92 -4.92 -20.64
CA PRO A 201 13.55 -4.78 -21.13
C PRO A 201 12.54 -4.62 -19.97
N PRO A 202 11.91 -3.44 -19.79
CA PRO A 202 11.16 -3.11 -18.57
C PRO A 202 9.91 -3.96 -18.38
N LEU A 203 9.23 -4.31 -19.48
CA LEU A 203 8.05 -5.16 -19.47
C LEU A 203 8.36 -6.54 -18.87
N LEU A 204 9.44 -7.17 -19.35
CA LEU A 204 9.85 -8.49 -18.87
C LEU A 204 10.41 -8.41 -17.46
N LEU A 205 11.20 -7.38 -17.16
CA LEU A 205 11.78 -7.15 -15.84
C LEU A 205 10.68 -7.01 -14.77
N GLY A 206 9.68 -6.16 -15.03
CA GLY A 206 8.53 -5.96 -14.14
C GLY A 206 7.68 -7.22 -13.99
N LEU A 207 7.36 -7.91 -15.09
CA LEU A 207 6.55 -9.14 -15.06
C LEU A 207 7.26 -10.28 -14.34
N VAL A 208 8.54 -10.51 -14.63
CA VAL A 208 9.35 -11.56 -13.99
C VAL A 208 9.56 -11.24 -12.52
N GLY A 209 9.99 -10.01 -12.18
CA GLY A 209 10.19 -9.57 -10.80
C GLY A 209 8.92 -9.70 -9.96
N SER A 210 7.79 -9.22 -10.49
CA SER A 210 6.48 -9.36 -9.84
C SER A 210 6.06 -10.82 -9.68
N SER A 211 6.32 -11.67 -10.68
CA SER A 211 6.00 -13.10 -10.60
C SER A 211 6.86 -13.81 -9.55
N VAL A 212 8.16 -13.51 -9.46
CA VAL A 212 9.06 -14.06 -8.42
C VAL A 212 8.54 -13.67 -7.04
N ILE A 213 8.25 -12.39 -6.84
CA ILE A 213 7.70 -11.86 -5.58
C ILE A 213 6.42 -12.61 -5.23
N MET A 214 5.47 -12.73 -6.17
CA MET A 214 4.19 -13.39 -5.93
C MET A 214 4.34 -14.88 -5.61
N ILE A 215 5.18 -15.61 -6.33
CA ILE A 215 5.45 -17.03 -6.05
C ILE A 215 6.03 -17.18 -4.63
N ALA A 216 7.04 -16.39 -4.29
CA ALA A 216 7.71 -16.47 -3.00
C ALA A 216 6.77 -16.08 -1.85
N VAL A 217 6.14 -14.91 -1.93
CA VAL A 217 5.30 -14.34 -0.87
C VAL A 217 4.07 -15.21 -0.63
N LEU A 218 3.38 -15.68 -1.69
CA LEU A 218 2.17 -16.48 -1.53
C LEU A 218 2.44 -17.80 -0.82
N TYR A 219 3.43 -18.56 -1.28
CA TYR A 219 3.73 -19.85 -0.66
C TYR A 219 4.36 -19.69 0.72
N PHE A 220 5.12 -18.61 0.95
CA PHE A 220 5.68 -18.32 2.26
C PHE A 220 4.61 -17.93 3.29
N ALA A 221 3.66 -17.07 2.92
CA ALA A 221 2.62 -16.58 3.82
C ALA A 221 1.47 -17.60 4.04
N HIS A 222 1.02 -18.26 2.97
CA HIS A 222 -0.17 -19.12 2.98
C HIS A 222 0.15 -20.63 2.95
N GLY A 223 1.40 -21.01 2.69
CA GLY A 223 1.80 -22.40 2.55
C GLY A 223 1.41 -23.03 1.20
N PHE A 224 1.96 -24.20 0.93
CA PHE A 224 1.69 -24.97 -0.28
C PHE A 224 0.33 -25.67 -0.17
N SER A 225 -0.64 -25.22 -0.97
CA SER A 225 -1.96 -25.84 -1.05
C SER A 225 -2.59 -25.61 -2.42
N ALA A 226 -3.57 -26.44 -2.81
CA ALA A 226 -4.33 -26.22 -4.05
C ALA A 226 -5.02 -24.84 -4.05
N ARG A 227 -5.46 -24.36 -2.88
CA ARG A 227 -6.05 -23.02 -2.68
C ARG A 227 -5.05 -21.92 -3.01
N THR A 228 -3.85 -21.99 -2.45
CA THR A 228 -2.77 -21.03 -2.70
C THR A 228 -2.31 -21.07 -4.16
N SER A 229 -2.15 -22.28 -4.71
CA SER A 229 -1.75 -22.51 -6.10
C SER A 229 -2.76 -21.94 -7.10
N THR A 230 -4.05 -22.07 -6.82
CA THR A 230 -5.11 -21.44 -7.63
C THR A 230 -5.07 -19.92 -7.57
N ALA A 231 -4.87 -19.35 -6.38
CA ALA A 231 -4.71 -17.90 -6.24
C ALA A 231 -3.51 -17.39 -7.05
N LEU A 232 -2.38 -18.10 -6.98
CA LEU A 232 -1.17 -17.78 -7.75
C LEU A 232 -1.41 -17.79 -9.27
N LEU A 233 -2.14 -18.78 -9.81
CA LEU A 233 -2.50 -18.80 -11.24
C LEU A 233 -3.34 -17.58 -11.63
N GLY A 234 -4.30 -17.22 -10.78
CA GLY A 234 -5.10 -16.01 -10.93
C GLY A 234 -4.25 -14.74 -10.93
N THR A 235 -3.28 -14.68 -10.01
CA THR A 235 -2.37 -13.53 -9.92
C THR A 235 -1.46 -13.43 -11.13
N ILE A 236 -0.89 -14.53 -11.61
CA ILE A 236 -0.02 -14.51 -12.80
C ILE A 236 -0.81 -14.10 -14.03
N PHE A 237 -2.05 -14.58 -14.18
CA PHE A 237 -2.95 -14.07 -15.22
C PHE A 237 -3.16 -12.56 -15.10
N GLY A 238 -3.49 -12.07 -13.90
CA GLY A 238 -3.66 -10.64 -13.62
C GLY A 238 -2.41 -9.82 -13.93
N LEU A 239 -1.21 -10.31 -13.56
CA LEU A 239 0.07 -9.66 -13.84
C LEU A 239 0.35 -9.60 -15.34
N VAL A 240 0.12 -10.68 -16.09
CA VAL A 240 0.29 -10.71 -17.54
C VAL A 240 -0.66 -9.71 -18.20
N THR A 241 -1.95 -9.71 -17.82
CA THR A 241 -2.92 -8.74 -18.33
C THR A 241 -2.53 -7.31 -18.01
N THR A 242 -2.16 -7.03 -16.76
CA THR A 242 -1.69 -5.71 -16.32
C THR A 242 -0.48 -5.27 -17.14
N SER A 243 0.50 -6.16 -17.35
CA SER A 243 1.71 -5.87 -18.12
C SER A 243 1.40 -5.53 -19.57
N LEU A 244 0.50 -6.29 -20.22
CA LEU A 244 0.11 -6.03 -21.61
C LEU A 244 -0.64 -4.71 -21.76
N VAL A 245 -1.59 -4.43 -20.86
CA VAL A 245 -2.36 -3.19 -20.86
C VAL A 245 -1.45 -1.99 -20.52
N ALA A 246 -0.50 -2.15 -19.59
CA ALA A 246 0.48 -1.13 -19.25
C ALA A 246 1.38 -0.78 -20.45
N ALA A 247 1.90 -1.80 -21.15
CA ALA A 247 2.72 -1.59 -22.33
C ALA A 247 1.97 -0.86 -23.45
N TRP A 248 0.71 -1.25 -23.69
CA TRP A 248 -0.16 -0.56 -24.63
C TRP A 248 -0.45 0.89 -24.20
N ALA A 249 -0.86 1.10 -22.94
CA ALA A 249 -1.27 2.40 -22.44
C ALA A 249 -0.11 3.41 -22.41
N THR A 250 1.09 2.96 -22.01
CA THR A 250 2.30 3.79 -21.98
C THR A 250 2.61 4.35 -23.37
N GLY A 251 2.57 3.50 -24.41
CA GLY A 251 2.76 3.95 -25.79
C GLY A 251 1.59 4.77 -26.33
N ALA A 252 0.36 4.33 -26.10
CA ALA A 252 -0.84 4.97 -26.65
C ALA A 252 -1.10 6.37 -26.08
N ALA A 253 -0.76 6.60 -24.80
CA ALA A 253 -0.90 7.90 -24.14
C ALA A 253 0.40 8.73 -24.18
N ASN A 254 1.46 8.26 -24.84
CA ASN A 254 2.79 8.90 -24.88
C ASN A 254 3.32 9.25 -23.48
N LEU A 255 3.20 8.31 -22.54
CA LEU A 255 3.67 8.54 -21.17
C LEU A 255 5.19 8.48 -21.15
N THR A 256 5.81 9.60 -20.78
CA THR A 256 7.26 9.77 -20.79
C THR A 256 7.88 9.43 -19.45
N GLY A 257 7.13 9.48 -18.34
CA GLY A 257 7.67 9.40 -16.99
C GLY A 257 8.51 10.62 -16.60
N LEU A 258 8.37 11.74 -17.30
CA LEU A 258 9.08 13.01 -17.05
C LEU A 258 8.10 14.02 -16.44
N ASN A 259 7.86 13.92 -15.13
CA ASN A 259 6.82 14.71 -14.48
C ASN A 259 7.32 15.42 -13.21
N ASP A 260 8.30 14.85 -12.50
CA ASP A 260 8.83 15.42 -11.25
C ASP A 260 10.31 15.82 -11.39
N GLU A 261 10.81 16.67 -10.48
CA GLU A 261 12.23 17.11 -10.44
C GLU A 261 13.20 15.93 -10.33
N ALA A 262 12.80 14.87 -9.62
CA ALA A 262 13.57 13.64 -9.52
C ALA A 262 13.73 12.95 -10.89
N ASP A 263 12.69 12.96 -11.73
CA ASP A 263 12.72 12.38 -13.07
C ASP A 263 13.68 13.17 -13.97
N TYR A 264 13.64 14.50 -13.90
CA TYR A 264 14.58 15.37 -14.62
C TYR A 264 16.02 15.11 -14.19
N THR A 265 16.27 15.01 -12.88
CA THR A 265 17.60 14.70 -12.33
C THR A 265 18.11 13.37 -12.88
N LEU A 266 17.27 12.35 -12.92
CA LEU A 266 17.64 11.02 -13.41
C LEU A 266 17.89 11.03 -14.93
N SER A 267 17.08 11.77 -15.69
CA SER A 267 17.26 11.99 -17.14
C SER A 267 18.60 12.63 -17.47
N TYR A 268 19.05 13.60 -16.65
CA TYR A 268 20.35 14.24 -16.83
C TYR A 268 21.53 13.38 -16.38
N ALA A 269 21.31 12.47 -15.43
CA ALA A 269 22.37 11.66 -14.87
C ALA A 269 22.82 10.53 -15.81
N SER A 270 21.91 9.97 -16.62
CA SER A 270 22.28 9.00 -17.64
C SER A 270 21.29 8.95 -18.80
N GLU A 271 21.81 9.03 -20.01
CA GLU A 271 21.06 8.78 -21.24
C GLU A 271 20.61 7.30 -21.37
N SER A 272 21.20 6.37 -20.61
CA SER A 272 20.82 4.95 -20.64
C SER A 272 19.55 4.65 -19.84
N ILE A 273 19.16 5.54 -18.92
CA ILE A 273 17.99 5.33 -18.06
C ILE A 273 16.75 5.84 -18.78
N SER A 274 15.85 4.92 -19.11
CA SER A 274 14.55 5.26 -19.71
C SER A 274 13.51 5.49 -18.61
N LEU A 275 13.03 6.71 -18.49
CA LEU A 275 11.97 7.06 -17.53
C LEU A 275 10.62 6.40 -17.87
N SER A 276 10.29 6.30 -19.15
CA SER A 276 9.11 5.54 -19.60
C SER A 276 9.24 4.04 -19.29
N ALA A 277 10.47 3.50 -19.27
CA ALA A 277 10.74 2.13 -18.80
C ALA A 277 10.53 1.97 -17.29
N ILE A 278 10.96 2.95 -16.49
CA ILE A 278 10.71 3.00 -15.04
C ILE A 278 9.21 3.09 -14.77
N LEU A 279 8.50 3.99 -15.47
CA LEU A 279 7.05 4.12 -15.37
C LEU A 279 6.34 2.81 -15.70
N LEU A 280 6.67 2.18 -16.83
CA LEU A 280 6.08 0.90 -17.25
C LEU A 280 6.30 -0.19 -16.19
N CYS A 281 7.50 -0.29 -15.63
CA CYS A 281 7.80 -1.25 -14.57
C CYS A 281 7.01 -0.92 -13.28
N GLY A 282 6.95 0.35 -12.91
CA GLY A 282 6.17 0.87 -11.78
C GLY A 282 4.67 0.56 -11.90
N LEU A 283 4.09 0.69 -13.10
CA LEU A 283 2.70 0.32 -13.39
C LEU A 283 2.43 -1.16 -13.09
N ILE A 284 3.37 -2.05 -13.44
CA ILE A 284 3.23 -3.49 -13.20
C ILE A 284 3.33 -3.80 -11.69
N ILE A 285 4.33 -3.23 -11.02
CA ILE A 285 4.56 -3.43 -9.57
C ILE A 285 3.39 -2.88 -8.75
N SER A 286 2.84 -1.73 -9.15
CA SER A 286 1.69 -1.10 -8.49
C SER A 286 0.47 -2.03 -8.42
N GLY A 287 0.28 -2.89 -9.43
CA GLY A 287 -0.82 -3.86 -9.45
C GLY A 287 -0.62 -5.08 -8.53
N LEU A 288 0.63 -5.38 -8.13
CA LEU A 288 1.01 -6.62 -7.44
C LEU A 288 0.28 -6.79 -6.10
N GLY A 289 0.32 -5.76 -5.25
CA GLY A 289 -0.22 -5.84 -3.89
C GLY A 289 -1.72 -6.11 -3.86
N VAL A 290 -2.45 -5.44 -4.75
CA VAL A 290 -3.91 -5.57 -4.85
C VAL A 290 -4.30 -6.91 -5.50
N LEU A 291 -3.55 -7.37 -6.51
CA LEU A 291 -3.77 -8.68 -7.13
C LEU A 291 -3.61 -9.83 -6.13
N ASN A 292 -2.62 -9.74 -5.23
CA ASN A 292 -2.41 -10.75 -4.20
C ASN A 292 -3.61 -10.91 -3.27
N ASP A 293 -4.11 -9.80 -2.73
CA ASP A 293 -5.23 -9.79 -1.79
C ASP A 293 -6.50 -10.38 -2.41
N VAL A 294 -6.81 -9.94 -3.63
CA VAL A 294 -8.04 -10.35 -4.30
C VAL A 294 -8.01 -11.81 -4.72
N THR A 295 -6.93 -12.33 -5.31
CA THR A 295 -6.93 -13.72 -5.78
C THR A 295 -6.94 -14.72 -4.61
N ILE A 296 -6.26 -14.40 -3.50
CA ILE A 296 -6.30 -15.23 -2.29
C ILE A 296 -7.68 -15.21 -1.66
N THR A 297 -8.31 -14.04 -1.57
CA THR A 297 -9.66 -13.94 -1.00
C THR A 297 -10.69 -14.64 -1.88
N GLN A 298 -10.62 -14.47 -3.21
CA GLN A 298 -11.51 -15.16 -4.15
C GLN A 298 -11.34 -16.67 -4.10
N SER A 299 -10.10 -17.16 -4.11
CA SER A 299 -9.81 -18.58 -3.94
C SER A 299 -10.38 -19.08 -2.60
N SER A 300 -10.13 -18.38 -1.50
CA SER A 300 -10.65 -18.78 -0.18
C SER A 300 -12.17 -18.83 -0.12
N ALA A 301 -12.86 -17.84 -0.69
CA ALA A 301 -14.31 -17.79 -0.74
C ALA A 301 -14.91 -19.00 -1.49
N VAL A 302 -14.33 -19.40 -2.62
CA VAL A 302 -14.78 -20.58 -3.37
C VAL A 302 -14.60 -21.86 -2.55
N TRP A 303 -13.47 -22.01 -1.88
CA TRP A 303 -13.21 -23.18 -1.03
C TRP A 303 -14.20 -23.25 0.15
N GLU A 304 -14.41 -22.14 0.85
CA GLU A 304 -15.32 -22.09 1.99
C GLU A 304 -16.78 -22.36 1.59
N MET A 305 -17.24 -21.80 0.47
CA MET A 305 -18.57 -22.08 -0.07
C MET A 305 -18.75 -23.57 -0.45
N HIS A 306 -17.71 -24.22 -0.98
CA HIS A 306 -17.77 -25.64 -1.29
C HIS A 306 -17.73 -26.52 -0.05
N GLU A 307 -16.92 -26.17 0.96
CA GLU A 307 -16.87 -26.88 2.24
C GLU A 307 -18.23 -26.85 2.95
N LEU A 308 -18.96 -25.73 2.86
CA LEU A 308 -20.31 -25.59 3.42
C LEU A 308 -21.41 -26.29 2.58
N ALA A 309 -21.24 -26.39 1.27
CA ALA A 309 -22.21 -27.03 0.38
C ALA A 309 -21.53 -27.88 -0.73
N PRO A 310 -20.99 -29.07 -0.38
CA PRO A 310 -20.19 -29.89 -1.31
C PRO A 310 -20.97 -30.33 -2.57
N GLU A 311 -22.27 -30.58 -2.39
CA GLU A 311 -23.19 -31.01 -3.45
C GLU A 311 -23.61 -29.88 -4.41
N SER A 312 -23.15 -28.64 -4.16
CA SER A 312 -23.44 -27.53 -5.05
C SER A 312 -22.86 -27.75 -6.46
N SER A 313 -23.63 -27.38 -7.49
CA SER A 313 -23.16 -27.43 -8.87
C SER A 313 -22.07 -26.38 -9.12
N ALA A 314 -21.15 -26.66 -10.04
CA ALA A 314 -20.06 -25.73 -10.41
C ALA A 314 -20.59 -24.34 -10.79
N ARG A 315 -21.73 -24.27 -11.50
CA ARG A 315 -22.39 -23.01 -11.86
C ARG A 315 -22.89 -22.24 -10.65
N ARG A 316 -23.48 -22.92 -9.67
CA ARG A 316 -23.96 -22.27 -8.44
C ARG A 316 -22.79 -21.75 -7.60
N LEU A 317 -21.70 -22.52 -7.52
CA LEU A 317 -20.49 -22.11 -6.82
C LEU A 317 -19.82 -20.90 -7.48
N PHE A 318 -19.64 -20.95 -8.81
CA PHE A 318 -19.10 -19.83 -9.59
C PHE A 318 -19.97 -18.57 -9.43
N ALA A 319 -21.29 -18.67 -9.63
CA ALA A 319 -22.19 -17.53 -9.48
C ALA A 319 -22.22 -16.99 -8.04
N GLY A 320 -22.04 -17.87 -7.03
CA GLY A 320 -21.92 -17.49 -5.63
C GLY A 320 -20.66 -16.69 -5.34
N ALA A 321 -19.50 -17.22 -5.69
CA ALA A 321 -18.22 -16.56 -5.51
C ALA A 321 -18.12 -15.26 -6.33
N MET A 322 -18.67 -15.22 -7.55
CA MET A 322 -18.73 -13.99 -8.35
C MET A 322 -19.58 -12.88 -7.72
N ARG A 323 -20.54 -13.19 -6.84
CA ARG A 323 -21.23 -12.13 -6.06
C ARG A 323 -20.26 -11.48 -5.08
N VAL A 324 -19.52 -12.29 -4.33
CA VAL A 324 -18.46 -11.79 -3.42
C VAL A 324 -17.38 -11.03 -4.20
N GLY A 325 -16.97 -11.56 -5.35
CA GLY A 325 -16.03 -10.90 -6.25
C GLY A 325 -16.50 -9.52 -6.70
N ARG A 326 -17.78 -9.36 -7.06
CA ARG A 326 -18.33 -8.05 -7.44
C ARG A 326 -18.36 -7.06 -6.28
N ASP A 327 -18.68 -7.52 -5.08
CA ASP A 327 -18.66 -6.67 -3.88
C ASP A 327 -17.22 -6.21 -3.56
N HIS A 328 -16.24 -7.12 -3.71
CA HIS A 328 -14.82 -6.78 -3.59
C HIS A 328 -14.36 -5.77 -4.66
N ILE A 329 -14.74 -5.93 -5.93
CA ILE A 329 -14.39 -4.97 -7.00
C ILE A 329 -14.76 -3.55 -6.60
N ALA A 330 -16.00 -3.35 -6.15
CA ALA A 330 -16.48 -2.03 -5.76
C ALA A 330 -15.62 -1.43 -4.63
N SER A 331 -15.34 -2.22 -3.59
CA SER A 331 -14.53 -1.78 -2.45
C SER A 331 -13.08 -1.46 -2.84
N THR A 332 -12.46 -2.29 -3.70
CA THR A 332 -11.07 -2.12 -4.10
C THR A 332 -10.89 -0.91 -5.03
N VAL A 333 -11.84 -0.67 -5.94
CA VAL A 333 -11.82 0.53 -6.79
C VAL A 333 -11.83 1.80 -5.94
N TYR A 334 -12.70 1.88 -4.93
CA TYR A 334 -12.72 3.03 -4.03
C TYR A 334 -11.42 3.18 -3.25
N THR A 335 -10.85 2.06 -2.78
CA THR A 335 -9.59 2.07 -2.02
C THR A 335 -8.45 2.62 -2.86
N ILE A 336 -8.29 2.14 -4.10
CA ILE A 336 -7.25 2.60 -5.03
C ILE A 336 -7.46 4.08 -5.33
N VAL A 337 -8.66 4.46 -5.81
CA VAL A 337 -8.94 5.84 -6.24
C VAL A 337 -8.72 6.84 -5.11
N PHE A 338 -9.20 6.56 -3.90
CA PHE A 338 -9.01 7.48 -2.77
C PHE A 338 -7.58 7.52 -2.25
N ALA A 339 -6.82 6.42 -2.32
CA ALA A 339 -5.41 6.43 -1.95
C ALA A 339 -4.60 7.37 -2.87
N TYR A 340 -4.79 7.25 -4.19
CA TYR A 340 -4.10 8.12 -5.16
C TYR A 340 -4.61 9.56 -5.12
N ALA A 341 -5.93 9.77 -5.02
CA ALA A 341 -6.48 11.11 -4.89
C ALA A 341 -5.97 11.82 -3.62
N GLY A 342 -5.82 11.08 -2.51
CA GLY A 342 -5.23 11.59 -1.27
C GLY A 342 -3.78 12.02 -1.42
N ALA A 343 -2.97 11.22 -2.13
CA ALA A 343 -1.58 11.56 -2.43
C ALA A 343 -1.46 12.76 -3.41
N ALA A 344 -2.39 12.89 -4.34
CA ALA A 344 -2.42 13.95 -5.34
C ALA A 344 -3.09 15.25 -4.88
N LEU A 345 -3.49 15.39 -3.60
CA LEU A 345 -4.20 16.57 -3.10
C LEU A 345 -3.49 17.90 -3.38
N PRO A 346 -2.17 18.06 -3.18
CA PRO A 346 -1.48 19.31 -3.48
C PRO A 346 -1.58 19.69 -4.96
N LEU A 347 -1.42 18.71 -5.85
CA LEU A 347 -1.55 18.88 -7.30
C LEU A 347 -3.00 19.23 -7.68
N LEU A 348 -3.98 18.54 -7.11
CA LEU A 348 -5.40 18.84 -7.34
C LEU A 348 -5.77 20.26 -6.88
N ILE A 349 -5.22 20.73 -5.76
CA ILE A 349 -5.41 22.11 -5.29
C ILE A 349 -4.76 23.09 -6.26
N LEU A 350 -3.49 22.87 -6.64
CA LEU A 350 -2.78 23.72 -7.58
C LEU A 350 -3.57 23.88 -8.89
N LEU A 351 -4.06 22.77 -9.43
CA LEU A 351 -4.85 22.76 -10.65
C LEU A 351 -6.23 23.38 -10.47
N SER A 352 -6.86 23.24 -9.30
CA SER A 352 -8.14 23.92 -9.00
C SER A 352 -8.01 25.44 -8.94
N LEU A 353 -6.81 25.96 -8.63
CA LEU A 353 -6.49 27.38 -8.62
C LEU A 353 -6.08 27.91 -10.00
N GLN A 354 -5.77 27.02 -10.95
CA GLN A 354 -5.58 27.38 -12.34
C GLN A 354 -6.95 27.41 -13.01
N ASP A 355 -7.36 28.54 -13.58
CA ASP A 355 -8.61 28.69 -14.35
C ASP A 355 -8.55 27.93 -15.70
N ARG A 356 -8.33 26.61 -15.64
CA ARG A 356 -8.19 25.70 -16.78
C ARG A 356 -9.45 24.84 -16.92
N PRO A 357 -9.86 24.47 -18.15
CA PRO A 357 -10.89 23.47 -18.33
C PRO A 357 -10.54 22.14 -17.65
N PHE A 358 -11.52 21.53 -17.01
CA PHE A 358 -11.35 20.27 -16.28
C PHE A 358 -10.75 19.14 -17.14
N LEU A 359 -11.18 19.02 -18.40
CA LEU A 359 -10.67 17.99 -19.31
C LEU A 359 -9.19 18.20 -19.65
N GLU A 360 -8.76 19.46 -19.83
CA GLU A 360 -7.34 19.77 -20.08
C GLU A 360 -6.48 19.42 -18.86
N THR A 361 -7.01 19.71 -17.67
CA THR A 361 -6.38 19.42 -16.38
C THR A 361 -6.12 17.93 -16.20
N ILE A 362 -7.14 17.10 -16.44
CA ILE A 362 -7.04 15.63 -16.32
C ILE A 362 -6.09 15.03 -17.37
N SER A 363 -5.97 15.66 -18.54
CA SER A 363 -5.04 15.24 -19.60
C SER A 363 -3.61 15.73 -19.42
N SER A 364 -3.29 16.45 -18.34
CA SER A 364 -1.91 16.82 -18.00
C SER A 364 -1.06 15.56 -17.75
N GLY A 365 0.25 15.62 -18.05
CA GLY A 365 1.14 14.46 -17.95
C GLY A 365 1.10 13.78 -16.58
N GLU A 366 1.22 14.57 -15.50
CA GLU A 366 1.19 14.09 -14.11
C GLU A 366 -0.12 13.36 -13.78
N LEU A 367 -1.29 13.99 -14.04
CA LEU A 367 -2.57 13.36 -13.74
C LEU A 367 -2.89 12.20 -14.68
N ALA A 368 -2.51 12.29 -15.95
CA ALA A 368 -2.72 11.22 -16.92
C ALA A 368 -1.98 9.95 -16.49
N GLU A 369 -0.74 10.05 -16.00
CA GLU A 369 0.01 8.91 -15.49
C GLU A 369 -0.66 8.25 -14.27
N GLU A 370 -1.15 9.03 -13.31
CA GLU A 370 -1.85 8.48 -12.13
C GLU A 370 -3.19 7.82 -12.51
N ILE A 371 -3.91 8.40 -13.46
CA ILE A 371 -5.17 7.84 -13.95
C ILE A 371 -4.91 6.54 -14.73
N VAL A 372 -3.92 6.53 -15.63
CA VAL A 372 -3.53 5.32 -16.36
C VAL A 372 -3.07 4.24 -15.40
N ARG A 373 -2.27 4.58 -14.37
CA ARG A 373 -1.86 3.65 -13.30
C ARG A 373 -3.04 3.02 -12.58
N THR A 374 -4.00 3.84 -12.16
CA THR A 374 -5.24 3.40 -11.51
C THR A 374 -6.05 2.48 -12.42
N LEU A 375 -6.24 2.86 -13.68
CA LEU A 375 -7.05 2.10 -14.65
C LEU A 375 -6.41 0.78 -15.04
N VAL A 376 -5.12 0.78 -15.38
CA VAL A 376 -4.37 -0.43 -15.77
C VAL A 376 -4.37 -1.45 -14.63
N GLY A 377 -4.07 -1.01 -13.40
CA GLY A 377 -4.11 -1.88 -12.22
C GLY A 377 -5.51 -2.43 -11.96
N SER A 378 -6.55 -1.59 -12.08
CA SER A 378 -7.94 -2.00 -11.89
C SER A 378 -8.44 -2.98 -12.96
N ILE A 379 -8.04 -2.82 -14.22
CA ILE A 379 -8.40 -3.76 -15.30
C ILE A 379 -7.80 -5.15 -15.02
N GLY A 380 -6.51 -5.21 -14.69
CA GLY A 380 -5.85 -6.47 -14.33
C GLY A 380 -6.54 -7.16 -13.15
N LEU A 381 -6.91 -6.38 -12.13
CA LEU A 381 -7.64 -6.86 -10.96
C LEU A 381 -9.02 -7.43 -11.30
N VAL A 382 -9.85 -6.65 -12.00
CA VAL A 382 -11.23 -7.02 -12.33
C VAL A 382 -11.27 -8.29 -13.18
N LEU A 383 -10.29 -8.47 -14.08
CA LEU A 383 -10.17 -9.66 -14.91
C LEU A 383 -9.58 -10.87 -14.15
N ALA A 384 -8.73 -10.65 -13.15
CA ALA A 384 -8.21 -11.74 -12.31
C ALA A 384 -9.29 -12.44 -11.49
N ILE A 385 -10.34 -11.74 -11.06
CA ILE A 385 -11.44 -12.28 -10.24
C ILE A 385 -12.19 -13.44 -10.93
N PRO A 386 -12.79 -13.26 -12.13
CA PRO A 386 -13.51 -14.34 -12.80
C PRO A 386 -12.59 -15.50 -13.17
N VAL A 387 -11.34 -15.23 -13.55
CA VAL A 387 -10.35 -16.28 -13.86
C VAL A 387 -10.00 -17.09 -12.61
N THR A 388 -9.67 -16.43 -11.51
CA THR A 388 -9.36 -17.10 -10.24
C THR A 388 -10.56 -17.92 -9.76
N THR A 389 -11.76 -17.35 -9.85
CA THR A 389 -13.01 -18.04 -9.47
C THR A 389 -13.26 -19.26 -10.34
N GLY A 390 -13.07 -19.15 -11.66
CA GLY A 390 -13.21 -20.28 -12.58
C GLY A 390 -12.23 -21.40 -12.28
N ILE A 391 -10.94 -21.06 -12.10
CA ILE A 391 -9.89 -22.03 -11.75
C ILE A 391 -10.22 -22.68 -10.39
N ALA A 392 -10.61 -21.91 -9.39
CA ALA A 392 -10.97 -22.41 -8.07
C ALA A 392 -12.13 -23.40 -8.13
N VAL A 393 -13.20 -23.08 -8.85
CA VAL A 393 -14.36 -23.98 -9.01
C VAL A 393 -13.93 -25.28 -9.70
N LEU A 394 -13.12 -25.20 -10.76
CA LEU A 394 -12.62 -26.40 -11.45
C LEU A 394 -11.76 -27.27 -10.54
N VAL A 395 -10.84 -26.66 -9.79
CA VAL A 395 -9.94 -27.37 -8.87
C VAL A 395 -10.73 -27.99 -7.74
N VAL A 396 -11.62 -27.25 -7.09
CA VAL A 396 -12.39 -27.72 -5.93
C VAL A 396 -13.33 -28.87 -6.33
N LYS A 397 -14.04 -28.75 -7.46
CA LYS A 397 -14.92 -29.84 -7.96
C LYS A 397 -14.14 -31.08 -8.41
N ALA A 398 -12.87 -30.93 -8.79
CA ALA A 398 -11.99 -32.05 -9.12
C ALA A 398 -11.31 -32.66 -7.87
N VAL A 399 -11.06 -31.88 -6.82
CA VAL A 399 -10.38 -32.35 -5.60
C VAL A 399 -11.35 -33.02 -4.63
N GLY A 400 -12.60 -32.54 -4.53
CA GLY A 400 -13.56 -32.95 -3.50
C GLY A 400 -13.13 -32.51 -2.10
N SER A 401 -14.09 -32.26 -1.20
CA SER A 401 -13.83 -31.82 0.18
C SER A 401 -13.09 -32.89 0.98
N GLY A 402 -11.76 -32.83 0.99
CA GLY A 402 -10.90 -33.69 1.79
C GLY A 402 -9.66 -32.93 2.25
N SER A 403 -9.73 -32.43 3.48
CA SER A 403 -8.69 -31.76 4.29
C SER A 403 -8.50 -30.25 4.09
N SER A 404 -9.22 -29.45 4.88
CA SER A 404 -8.52 -28.53 5.78
C SER A 404 -8.07 -29.37 6.98
N SER A 405 -6.76 -29.48 7.22
CA SER A 405 -6.28 -30.06 8.48
C SER A 405 -6.76 -29.15 9.62
N PRO A 406 -7.37 -29.69 10.70
CA PRO A 406 -7.54 -28.92 11.91
C PRO A 406 -6.15 -28.50 12.37
N VAL A 407 -5.97 -27.20 12.63
CA VAL A 407 -4.84 -26.74 13.41
C VAL A 407 -4.99 -27.40 14.79
N GLU A 408 -4.08 -28.32 15.10
CA GLU A 408 -3.92 -28.92 16.41
C GLU A 408 -3.80 -27.76 17.41
N THR A 409 -4.90 -27.50 18.11
CA THR A 409 -4.92 -26.61 19.26
C THR A 409 -4.62 -27.53 20.41
N ASP A 410 -3.42 -27.41 20.98
CA ASP A 410 -3.02 -28.13 22.19
C ASP A 410 -4.16 -28.08 23.20
N ALA A 411 -4.63 -29.26 23.58
CA ALA A 411 -5.62 -29.44 24.63
C ALA A 411 -4.99 -28.94 25.94
N VAL A 412 -5.33 -27.71 26.32
CA VAL A 412 -5.12 -27.24 27.68
C VAL A 412 -6.11 -27.96 28.57
N ASP A 413 -5.55 -28.72 29.49
CA ASP A 413 -6.16 -29.48 30.57
C ASP A 413 -7.29 -28.68 31.25
N ALA A 414 -8.53 -29.17 31.13
CA ALA A 414 -9.70 -28.51 31.69
C ALA A 414 -9.85 -28.87 33.18
N GLY A 415 -9.38 -27.97 34.05
CA GLY A 415 -9.76 -27.93 35.47
C GLY A 415 -11.28 -27.72 35.68
N PRO A 416 -11.80 -27.97 36.89
CA PRO A 416 -13.23 -28.17 37.12
C PRO A 416 -14.08 -26.92 36.86
N ARG A 417 -15.19 -27.12 36.13
CA ARG A 417 -16.18 -26.12 35.71
C ARG A 417 -16.74 -25.29 36.87
N ALA A 418 -16.63 -23.97 36.75
CA ALA A 418 -17.45 -23.00 37.49
C ALA A 418 -18.84 -22.85 36.81
N PRO A 419 -19.91 -22.52 37.57
CA PRO A 419 -21.28 -22.50 37.05
C PRO A 419 -21.53 -21.31 36.12
N SER A 420 -22.32 -21.55 35.06
CA SER A 420 -22.69 -20.56 34.04
C SER A 420 -23.67 -19.51 34.58
N VAL A 421 -23.28 -18.24 34.55
CA VAL A 421 -24.19 -17.10 34.77
C VAL A 421 -24.84 -16.71 33.44
N SER A 422 -26.18 -16.79 33.41
CA SER A 422 -27.03 -16.39 32.27
C SER A 422 -27.14 -14.87 32.19
N TRP A 423 -26.62 -14.27 31.11
CA TRP A 423 -26.69 -12.83 30.83
C TRP A 423 -27.98 -12.41 30.08
N ALA A 424 -28.96 -13.31 29.94
CA ALA A 424 -30.15 -13.09 29.13
C ALA A 424 -31.28 -12.27 29.81
N SER A 425 -31.02 -11.53 30.89
CA SER A 425 -32.04 -10.78 31.63
C SER A 425 -31.81 -9.26 31.74
N ALA A 426 -30.71 -8.73 31.23
CA ALA A 426 -30.49 -7.29 31.17
C ALA A 426 -30.62 -6.81 29.72
N LEU A 427 -31.48 -5.81 29.49
CA LEU A 427 -31.84 -5.16 28.21
C LEU A 427 -33.17 -5.64 27.59
N ARG A 428 -34.27 -5.24 28.23
CA ARG A 428 -35.53 -4.93 27.52
C ARG A 428 -35.88 -3.46 27.77
N PRO A 429 -35.88 -2.58 26.75
CA PRO A 429 -36.57 -1.31 26.86
C PRO A 429 -38.08 -1.56 26.77
N LYS A 430 -38.84 -1.03 27.74
CA LYS A 430 -40.31 -0.98 27.67
C LYS A 430 -40.71 0.03 26.59
N VAL A 431 -41.22 -0.45 25.46
CA VAL A 431 -41.99 0.37 24.52
C VAL A 431 -43.46 0.03 24.72
N THR A 432 -44.20 0.95 25.33
CA THR A 432 -45.66 0.91 25.39
C THR A 432 -46.22 1.37 24.04
N VAL A 433 -46.92 0.46 23.36
CA VAL A 433 -47.68 0.75 22.14
C VAL A 433 -49.10 1.17 22.54
N SER A 434 -49.50 2.37 22.13
CA SER A 434 -50.89 2.84 22.18
C SER A 434 -51.49 2.74 20.77
N ALA A 435 -52.69 2.16 20.66
CA ALA A 435 -53.40 1.86 19.41
C ALA A 435 -53.89 3.12 18.65
N PRO A 436 -54.16 3.04 17.33
CA PRO A 436 -54.69 4.14 16.54
C PRO A 436 -56.23 4.18 16.53
N VAL A 437 -56.79 5.38 16.40
CA VAL A 437 -58.21 5.66 16.09
C VAL A 437 -58.26 6.43 14.76
N ASP A 438 -59.23 6.05 13.93
CA ASP A 438 -59.55 6.56 12.58
C ASP A 438 -59.93 8.06 12.53
N GLY A 439 -59.71 8.71 11.37
CA GLY A 439 -60.33 10.02 11.07
C GLY A 439 -59.78 10.78 9.86
N SER A 440 -60.39 10.54 8.69
CA SER A 440 -60.65 11.40 7.51
C SER A 440 -59.92 12.75 7.25
N ALA A 441 -59.39 12.85 6.03
CA ALA A 441 -59.62 13.88 4.98
C ALA A 441 -59.10 15.34 5.05
N SER A 442 -58.55 15.74 3.89
CA SER A 442 -58.51 17.05 3.21
C SER A 442 -57.39 18.07 3.48
N ASP A 443 -56.77 18.46 2.35
CA ASP A 443 -56.21 19.74 1.91
C ASP A 443 -55.15 20.53 2.71
N GLY A 444 -54.07 20.83 1.99
CA GLY A 444 -53.61 22.22 1.80
C GLY A 444 -52.54 22.76 2.75
N GLY A 445 -51.39 23.12 2.18
CA GLY A 445 -50.67 24.32 2.60
C GLY A 445 -49.37 24.15 3.39
N SER A 446 -48.28 24.62 2.75
CA SER A 446 -47.16 25.38 3.34
C SER A 446 -46.32 24.78 4.46
N ALA A 447 -45.06 24.53 4.11
CA ALA A 447 -43.91 24.34 5.01
C ALA A 447 -43.67 25.55 5.94
N PRO A 448 -43.03 25.32 7.09
CA PRO A 448 -42.17 26.33 7.71
C PRO A 448 -40.72 25.85 7.91
N ASP A 449 -39.83 26.83 7.86
CA ASP A 449 -38.37 26.78 7.97
C ASP A 449 -37.83 25.94 9.14
N SER A 450 -36.95 24.99 8.82
CA SER A 450 -36.06 24.35 9.78
C SER A 450 -34.77 25.17 9.94
N ALA A 451 -34.59 25.77 11.11
CA ALA A 451 -33.33 26.39 11.54
C ALA A 451 -32.16 25.38 11.48
N PRO A 452 -30.93 25.81 11.14
CA PRO A 452 -29.81 24.89 10.99
C PRO A 452 -29.33 24.37 12.35
N VAL A 453 -29.26 23.04 12.47
CA VAL A 453 -28.58 22.34 13.56
C VAL A 453 -27.09 22.70 13.50
N ALA A 454 -26.58 23.37 14.55
CA ALA A 454 -25.19 23.78 14.62
C ALA A 454 -24.25 22.57 14.65
N ALA A 455 -23.27 22.56 13.74
CA ALA A 455 -22.21 21.56 13.69
C ALA A 455 -21.32 21.59 14.95
N PRO A 456 -20.75 20.45 15.37
CA PRO A 456 -19.88 20.41 16.55
C PRO A 456 -18.61 21.25 16.34
N LEU A 457 -18.37 22.21 17.23
CA LEU A 457 -17.22 23.12 17.19
C LEU A 457 -15.90 22.37 17.45
N THR A 458 -14.88 22.68 16.65
CA THR A 458 -13.50 22.21 16.88
C THR A 458 -12.94 22.77 18.20
N ARG A 459 -11.95 22.10 18.80
CA ARG A 459 -11.31 22.52 20.07
C ARG A 459 -10.80 23.97 20.03
N ARG A 460 -10.36 24.44 18.86
CA ARG A 460 -9.89 25.82 18.64
C ARG A 460 -11.04 26.84 18.71
N ALA A 461 -12.19 26.51 18.14
CA ALA A 461 -13.37 27.38 18.16
C ALA A 461 -14.01 27.48 19.56
N ARG A 462 -13.93 26.42 20.39
CA ARG A 462 -14.34 26.51 21.81
C ARG A 462 -13.46 27.48 22.59
N ARG A 463 -12.13 27.40 22.45
CA ARG A 463 -11.20 28.30 23.16
C ARG A 463 -11.39 29.78 22.80
N GLN A 464 -11.68 30.09 21.54
CA GLN A 464 -11.95 31.47 21.11
C GLN A 464 -13.30 31.99 21.63
N ARG A 465 -14.32 31.12 21.72
CA ARG A 465 -15.61 31.50 22.28
C ARG A 465 -15.54 31.73 23.79
N ASP A 466 -14.77 30.92 24.50
CA ASP A 466 -14.59 31.06 25.95
C ASP A 466 -13.75 32.31 26.27
N ALA A 467 -12.74 32.64 25.45
CA ALA A 467 -11.95 33.87 25.58
C ALA A 467 -12.75 35.16 25.28
N ALA A 468 -13.80 35.08 24.45
CA ALA A 468 -14.69 36.20 24.14
C ALA A 468 -15.83 36.38 25.16
N ALA A 469 -16.04 35.40 26.06
CA ALA A 469 -17.04 35.48 27.13
C ALA A 469 -16.47 36.05 28.44
N GLU A 470 -15.15 36.20 28.53
CA GLU A 470 -14.43 36.77 29.68
C GLU A 470 -13.95 38.22 29.45
N SER A 471 -14.35 38.83 28.32
CA SER A 471 -14.21 40.27 28.02
C SER A 471 -15.58 40.94 28.01
#